data_AF-A0A954TML8-F1
#
_entry.id   AF-A0A954TML8-F1
#
_cell.length_a   1.000
_cell.length_b   1.000
_cell.length_c   1.000
_cell.angle_alpha   90.00
_cell.angle_beta   90.00
_cell.angle_gamma   90.00
#
_symmetry.space_group_name_H-M   'P 1'
#
loop_
_entity.id
_entity.type
_entity.pdbx_description
1 polymer ?
#
loop_
_entity_poly.entity_id
_entity_poly.type
_entity_poly.pdbx_seq_one_letter_code
_entity_poly.pdbx_strand_id
1 'polypeptide(L)'
;MTPYANSTRRKRHRPIAPAPRRGTLMTCVLVCMLVVASIVAVIAKDAIAGRRETKLRLQMHQTERLLDAGILRAAIQTKRDPDYVGETWKPNLQMAGRDANASVVITVSEDATTVTARIGFEPNITTQSYVYSSSEIQ
;
A
#
# COMPACT_ATOMS: atom_id res chain seq x y z
N MET A 1 -85.25 5.23 56.57
CA MET A 1 -85.65 4.22 55.56
C MET A 1 -84.97 4.59 54.26
N THR A 2 -83.82 3.98 53.97
CA THR A 2 -82.98 4.25 52.78
C THR A 2 -83.52 3.51 51.56
N PRO A 3 -83.26 4.01 50.35
CA PRO A 3 -82.73 3.13 49.33
C PRO A 3 -81.45 3.66 48.68
N TYR A 4 -80.50 2.74 48.64
CA TYR A 4 -79.18 2.78 48.04
C TYR A 4 -79.26 2.00 46.74
N ALA A 5 -78.97 2.61 45.59
CA ALA A 5 -78.73 1.93 44.30
C ALA A 5 -78.47 3.01 43.24
N ASN A 6 -77.58 2.91 42.25
CA ASN A 6 -76.59 1.93 41.87
C ASN A 6 -75.86 2.62 40.69
N SER A 7 -74.66 3.14 40.90
CA SER A 7 -73.85 3.68 39.81
C SER A 7 -73.10 2.54 39.13
N THR A 8 -73.67 1.99 38.05
CA THR A 8 -73.02 1.00 37.19
C THR A 8 -71.87 1.66 36.40
N ARG A 9 -70.69 1.78 37.02
CA ARG A 9 -69.45 2.13 36.32
C ARG A 9 -69.06 0.96 35.40
N ARG A 10 -69.50 1.02 34.14
CA ARG A 10 -68.93 0.21 33.06
C ARG A 10 -67.46 0.58 32.87
N LYS A 11 -66.55 -0.23 33.43
CA LYS A 11 -65.13 -0.21 33.05
C LYS A 11 -65.01 -0.69 31.60
N ARG A 12 -64.92 0.24 30.65
CA ARG A 12 -64.51 -0.11 29.28
C ARG A 12 -63.04 -0.53 29.35
N HIS A 13 -62.79 -1.84 29.21
CA HIS A 13 -61.48 -2.34 28.89
C HIS A 13 -61.03 -1.71 27.57
N ARG A 14 -59.95 -0.92 27.62
CA ARG A 14 -59.20 -0.58 26.41
C ARG A 14 -58.50 -1.86 25.97
N PRO A 15 -58.67 -2.34 24.72
CA PRO A 15 -57.85 -3.43 24.23
C PRO A 15 -56.39 -2.95 24.19
N ILE A 16 -55.52 -3.65 24.90
CA ILE A 16 -54.08 -3.47 24.78
C ILE A 16 -53.71 -4.07 23.43
N ALA A 17 -53.45 -3.22 22.45
CA ALA A 17 -52.94 -3.67 21.16
C ALA A 17 -51.60 -4.41 21.36
N PRO A 18 -51.42 -5.62 20.80
CA PRO A 18 -50.15 -6.34 20.92
C PRO A 18 -49.07 -5.54 20.19
N ALA A 19 -48.05 -5.10 20.92
CA ALA A 19 -46.98 -4.29 20.35
C ALA A 19 -46.12 -5.16 19.40
N PRO A 20 -45.97 -4.79 18.12
CA PRO A 20 -45.14 -5.53 17.16
C PRO A 20 -43.64 -5.21 17.39
N ARG A 21 -43.09 -5.64 18.53
CA ARG A 21 -41.71 -5.31 18.95
C ARG A 21 -40.66 -6.33 18.49
N ARG A 22 -41.09 -7.50 18.02
CA ARG A 22 -40.18 -8.60 17.63
C ARG A 22 -39.52 -8.35 16.27
N GLY A 23 -40.20 -7.70 15.33
CA GLY A 23 -39.64 -7.37 14.01
C GLY A 23 -38.57 -6.28 14.09
N THR A 24 -38.80 -5.24 14.89
CA THR A 24 -37.87 -4.10 15.01
C THR A 24 -36.53 -4.48 15.64
N LEU A 25 -36.52 -5.46 16.55
CA LEU A 25 -35.29 -5.92 17.18
C LEU A 25 -34.41 -6.72 16.19
N MET A 26 -35.04 -7.54 15.34
CA MET A 26 -34.37 -8.24 14.24
C MET A 26 -33.76 -7.27 13.22
N THR A 27 -34.51 -6.24 12.81
CA THR A 27 -33.97 -5.25 11.87
C THR A 27 -32.81 -4.46 12.46
N CYS A 28 -32.89 -4.08 13.74
CA CYS A 28 -31.80 -3.38 14.42
C CYS A 28 -30.52 -4.22 14.46
N VAL A 29 -30.62 -5.51 14.80
CA VAL A 29 -29.48 -6.43 14.82
C VAL A 29 -28.89 -6.59 13.42
N LEU A 30 -29.72 -6.76 12.39
CA LEU A 30 -29.26 -6.87 11.00
C LEU A 30 -28.52 -5.61 10.54
N VAL A 31 -29.02 -4.43 10.87
CA VAL A 31 -28.35 -3.16 10.55
C VAL A 31 -27.02 -3.07 11.28
N CYS A 32 -26.97 -3.39 12.59
CA CYS A 32 -25.72 -3.42 13.34
C CYS A 32 -24.71 -4.39 12.73
N MET A 33 -25.15 -5.59 12.34
CA MET A 33 -24.28 -6.58 11.72
C MET A 33 -23.75 -6.09 10.36
N LEU A 34 -24.60 -5.42 9.58
CA LEU A 34 -24.22 -4.83 8.29
C LEU A 34 -23.21 -3.69 8.46
N VAL A 35 -23.38 -2.85 9.47
CA VAL A 35 -22.42 -1.79 9.82
C VAL A 35 -21.08 -2.39 10.26
N VAL A 36 -21.09 -3.43 11.10
CA VAL A 36 -19.84 -4.10 11.51
C VAL A 36 -19.16 -4.77 10.30
N ALA A 37 -19.94 -5.46 9.44
CA ALA A 37 -19.42 -6.09 8.24
C ALA A 37 -18.80 -5.08 7.26
N SER A 38 -19.39 -3.89 7.11
CA SER A 38 -18.85 -2.85 6.23
C SER A 38 -17.52 -2.29 6.78
N ILE A 39 -17.41 -2.09 8.10
CA ILE A 39 -16.16 -1.67 8.73
C ILE A 39 -15.06 -2.70 8.52
N VAL A 40 -15.35 -3.99 8.75
CA VAL A 40 -14.39 -5.08 8.53
C VAL A 40 -13.97 -5.17 7.06
N ALA A 41 -14.92 -4.99 6.13
CA ALA A 41 -14.63 -4.99 4.71
C ALA A 41 -13.70 -3.83 4.30
N VAL A 42 -13.89 -2.63 4.86
CA VAL A 42 -13.00 -1.48 4.61
C VAL A 42 -11.60 -1.76 5.14
N ILE A 43 -11.47 -2.25 6.38
CA ILE A 43 -10.17 -2.59 6.97
C ILE A 43 -9.46 -3.67 6.15
N ALA A 44 -10.19 -4.69 5.68
CA ALA A 44 -9.63 -5.73 4.83
C ALA A 44 -9.14 -5.16 3.49
N LYS A 45 -9.91 -4.26 2.87
CA LYS A 45 -9.50 -3.58 1.63
C LYS A 45 -8.26 -2.71 1.84
N ASP A 46 -8.19 -1.98 2.94
CA ASP A 46 -7.03 -1.14 3.30
C ASP A 46 -5.80 -1.99 3.62
N ALA A 47 -5.96 -3.12 4.31
CA ALA A 47 -4.86 -4.05 4.56
C ALA A 47 -4.31 -4.67 3.27
N ILE A 48 -5.18 -4.95 2.29
CA ILE A 48 -4.78 -5.44 0.96
C ILE A 48 -4.10 -4.32 0.16
N ALA A 49 -4.63 -3.09 0.22
CA ALA A 49 -4.06 -1.92 -0.46
C ALA A 49 -2.67 -1.56 0.11
N GLY A 50 -2.55 -1.50 1.44
CA GLY A 50 -1.29 -1.20 2.14
C GLY A 50 -0.17 -2.21 1.85
N ARG A 51 -0.51 -3.49 1.61
CA ARG A 51 0.47 -4.50 1.17
C ARG A 51 1.05 -4.18 -0.22
N ARG A 52 0.25 -3.61 -1.13
CA ARG A 52 0.74 -3.18 -2.45
C ARG A 52 1.67 -1.98 -2.32
N GLU A 53 1.30 -0.99 -1.52
CA GLU A 53 2.13 0.20 -1.28
C GLU A 53 3.47 -0.15 -0.63
N THR A 54 3.47 -1.05 0.37
CA THR A 54 4.69 -1.48 1.05
C THR A 54 5.65 -2.18 0.10
N LYS A 55 5.11 -3.02 -0.81
CA LYS A 55 5.93 -3.73 -1.81
C LYS A 55 6.58 -2.75 -2.80
N LEU A 56 5.84 -1.74 -3.26
CA LEU A 56 6.37 -0.72 -4.17
C LEU A 56 7.48 0.11 -3.50
N ARG A 57 7.29 0.53 -2.25
CA ARG A 57 8.31 1.28 -1.49
C ARG A 57 9.59 0.48 -1.30
N LEU A 58 9.48 -0.81 -0.98
CA LEU A 58 10.64 -1.69 -0.86
C LEU A 58 11.41 -1.82 -2.18
N GLN A 59 10.69 -1.98 -3.31
CA GLN A 59 11.32 -2.06 -4.62
C GLN A 59 12.04 -0.75 -5.00
N MET A 60 11.45 0.41 -4.69
CA MET A 60 12.10 1.71 -4.92
C MET A 60 13.41 1.84 -4.14
N HIS A 61 13.39 1.56 -2.83
CA HIS A 61 14.60 1.65 -2.01
C HIS A 61 15.69 0.64 -2.43
N GLN A 62 15.31 -0.54 -2.92
CA GLN A 62 16.27 -1.49 -3.48
C GLN A 62 16.90 -0.99 -4.78
N THR A 63 16.12 -0.31 -5.62
CA THR A 63 16.62 0.31 -6.86
C THR A 63 17.57 1.45 -6.54
N GLU A 64 17.22 2.28 -5.56
CA GLU A 64 18.02 3.42 -5.10
C GLU A 64 19.39 2.96 -4.58
N ARG A 65 19.43 1.94 -3.73
CA ARG A 65 20.71 1.36 -3.27
C ARG A 65 21.55 0.77 -4.39
N LEU A 66 20.90 0.19 -5.41
CA LEU A 66 21.59 -0.33 -6.59
C LEU A 66 22.18 0.81 -7.43
N LEU A 67 21.47 1.93 -7.53
CA LEU A 67 21.94 3.14 -8.18
C LEU A 67 23.15 3.73 -7.46
N ASP A 68 23.10 3.85 -6.13
CA ASP A 68 24.22 4.33 -5.31
C ASP A 68 25.47 3.47 -5.50
N ALA A 69 25.30 2.14 -5.52
CA ALA A 69 26.39 1.21 -5.80
C ALA A 69 26.96 1.41 -7.22
N GLY A 70 26.10 1.69 -8.20
CA GLY A 70 26.49 2.03 -9.57
C GLY A 70 27.30 3.34 -9.66
N ILE A 71 26.87 4.38 -8.95
CA ILE A 71 27.56 5.67 -8.89
C ILE A 71 28.94 5.51 -8.24
N LEU A 72 29.02 4.81 -7.10
CA LEU A 72 30.28 4.56 -6.43
C LEU A 72 31.25 3.77 -7.31
N ARG A 73 30.73 2.78 -8.05
CA ARG A 73 31.51 1.99 -9.00
C ARG A 73 32.02 2.83 -10.16
N ALA A 74 31.18 3.69 -10.74
CA ALA A 74 31.59 4.63 -11.78
C ALA A 74 32.72 5.54 -11.28
N ALA A 75 32.56 6.13 -10.09
CA ALA A 75 33.57 7.01 -9.49
C ALA A 75 34.91 6.29 -9.25
N ILE A 76 34.88 5.03 -8.79
CA ILE A 76 36.10 4.22 -8.61
C ILE A 76 36.75 3.90 -9.96
N GLN A 77 35.96 3.53 -10.97
CA GLN A 77 36.48 3.17 -12.30
C GLN A 77 37.07 4.37 -13.03
N THR A 78 36.40 5.53 -13.01
CA THR A 78 36.94 6.78 -13.60
C THR A 78 38.21 7.24 -12.89
N LYS A 79 38.33 7.05 -11.57
CA LYS A 79 39.58 7.35 -10.84
C LYS A 79 40.73 6.38 -11.17
N ARG A 80 40.40 5.13 -11.49
CA ARG A 80 41.39 4.08 -11.79
C ARG A 80 41.85 4.13 -13.25
N ASP A 81 40.93 4.45 -14.15
CA ASP A 81 41.14 4.48 -15.60
C ASP A 81 40.52 5.76 -16.18
N PRO A 82 41.35 6.75 -16.57
CA PRO A 82 40.88 8.00 -17.16
C PRO A 82 40.16 7.82 -18.51
N ASP A 83 40.43 6.73 -19.23
CA ASP A 83 39.83 6.44 -20.55
C ASP A 83 38.54 5.60 -20.42
N TYR A 84 38.00 5.49 -19.21
CA TYR A 84 36.79 4.71 -18.94
C TYR A 84 35.53 5.37 -19.53
N VAL A 85 34.99 4.76 -20.59
CA VAL A 85 33.78 5.22 -21.31
C VAL A 85 32.45 4.71 -20.73
N GLY A 86 32.49 3.76 -19.80
CA GLY A 86 31.30 3.13 -19.22
C GLY A 86 31.30 1.60 -19.29
N GLU A 87 30.35 0.98 -18.59
CA GLU A 87 30.17 -0.48 -18.56
C GLU A 87 28.71 -0.85 -18.24
N THR A 88 28.31 -2.07 -18.64
CA THR A 88 27.07 -2.68 -18.13
C THR A 88 27.41 -3.67 -17.03
N TRP A 89 27.14 -3.29 -15.79
CA TRP A 89 27.34 -4.13 -14.62
C TRP A 89 26.05 -4.92 -14.29
N LYS A 90 26.16 -6.24 -14.16
CA LYS A 90 25.06 -7.12 -13.78
C LYS A 90 25.36 -7.80 -12.45
N PRO A 91 25.03 -7.18 -11.31
CA PRO A 91 25.20 -7.82 -10.02
C PRO A 91 24.23 -8.98 -9.84
N ASN A 92 24.70 -10.07 -9.22
CA ASN A 92 23.84 -11.14 -8.77
C ASN A 92 23.16 -10.70 -7.46
N LEU A 93 21.88 -10.34 -7.52
CA LEU A 93 21.08 -10.00 -6.34
C LEU A 93 19.98 -11.04 -6.13
N GLN A 94 19.76 -11.42 -4.88
CA GLN A 94 18.58 -12.17 -4.49
C GLN A 94 17.56 -11.24 -3.85
N MET A 95 16.36 -11.17 -4.42
CA MET A 95 15.23 -10.44 -3.86
C MET A 95 14.11 -11.40 -3.49
N ALA A 96 13.63 -11.32 -2.25
CA ALA A 96 12.54 -12.17 -1.74
C ALA A 96 12.78 -13.69 -1.98
N GLY A 97 14.03 -14.13 -1.84
CA GLY A 97 14.42 -15.54 -2.00
C GLY A 97 14.49 -16.04 -3.44
N ARG A 98 14.52 -15.14 -4.43
CA ARG A 98 14.67 -15.48 -5.85
C ARG A 98 15.75 -14.61 -6.51
N ASP A 99 16.46 -15.17 -7.48
CA ASP A 99 17.43 -14.42 -8.29
C ASP A 99 16.72 -13.29 -9.04
N ALA A 100 17.13 -12.07 -8.76
CA ALA A 100 16.61 -10.89 -9.39
C ALA A 100 17.52 -10.43 -10.52
N ASN A 101 16.92 -10.13 -11.67
CA ASN A 101 17.62 -9.54 -12.79
C ASN A 101 17.89 -8.07 -12.48
N ALA A 102 19.09 -7.79 -11.96
CA ALA A 102 19.60 -6.45 -11.76
C ALA A 102 20.62 -6.09 -12.85
N SER A 103 20.47 -4.91 -13.44
CA SER A 103 21.44 -4.37 -14.39
C SER A 103 21.64 -2.88 -14.14
N VAL A 104 22.91 -2.48 -14.15
CA VAL A 104 23.32 -1.08 -14.04
C VAL A 104 24.11 -0.75 -15.28
N VAL A 105 23.65 0.26 -16.03
CA VAL A 105 24.34 0.77 -17.21
C VAL A 105 25.00 2.08 -16.82
N ILE A 106 26.32 2.13 -16.92
CA ILE A 106 27.14 3.30 -16.68
C ILE A 106 27.63 3.79 -18.03
N THR A 107 27.38 5.06 -18.34
CA THR A 107 27.88 5.72 -19.54
C THR A 107 28.58 7.01 -19.12
N VAL A 108 29.85 7.14 -19.47
CA VAL A 108 30.67 8.33 -19.17
C VAL A 108 30.88 9.09 -20.48
N SER A 109 30.46 10.35 -20.51
CA SER A 109 30.68 11.29 -21.61
C SER A 109 31.46 12.50 -21.10
N GLU A 110 32.10 13.27 -21.99
CA GLU A 110 32.96 14.42 -21.63
C GLU A 110 32.24 15.43 -20.71
N ASP A 111 30.94 15.68 -20.93
CA ASP A 111 30.16 16.66 -20.15
C ASP A 111 29.37 16.07 -18.97
N ALA A 112 29.09 14.77 -18.99
CA ALA A 112 28.20 14.13 -18.02
C ALA A 112 28.41 12.62 -17.91
N THR A 113 28.28 12.12 -16.68
CA THR A 113 28.19 10.68 -16.38
C THR A 113 26.73 10.31 -16.10
N THR A 114 26.20 9.38 -16.87
CA THR A 114 24.85 8.83 -16.69
C THR A 114 24.92 7.43 -16.11
N VAL A 115 24.27 7.23 -14.97
CA VAL A 115 24.14 5.92 -14.33
C VAL A 115 22.66 5.54 -14.32
N THR A 116 22.33 4.43 -14.95
CA THR A 116 20.95 3.90 -14.98
C THR A 116 20.91 2.55 -14.30
N ALA A 117 20.18 2.46 -13.19
CA ALA A 117 19.93 1.21 -12.47
C ALA A 117 18.55 0.66 -12.82
N ARG A 118 18.50 -0.63 -13.12
CA ARG A 118 17.28 -1.38 -13.45
C ARG A 118 17.23 -2.60 -12.57
N ILE A 119 16.13 -2.75 -11.84
CA ILE A 119 15.91 -3.89 -10.95
C ILE A 119 14.47 -4.36 -11.07
N GLY A 120 14.26 -5.68 -11.18
CA GLY A 120 12.91 -6.23 -11.17
C GLY A 120 12.81 -7.64 -11.69
N PHE A 121 11.57 -8.11 -11.71
CA PHE A 121 11.16 -9.38 -12.28
C PHE A 121 10.17 -9.05 -13.39
N GLU A 122 10.36 -9.55 -14.61
CA GLU A 122 9.36 -9.37 -15.66
C GLU A 122 7.97 -9.82 -15.15
N PRO A 123 6.92 -8.99 -15.30
CA PRO A 123 6.84 -7.71 -16.02
C PRO A 123 7.06 -6.43 -15.17
N ASN A 124 7.26 -6.53 -13.85
CA ASN A 124 7.47 -5.37 -12.98
C ASN A 124 8.96 -5.02 -12.85
N ILE A 125 9.46 -4.24 -13.81
CA ILE A 125 10.82 -3.68 -13.80
C ILE A 125 10.77 -2.23 -13.32
N THR A 126 11.44 -1.93 -12.22
CA THR A 126 11.65 -0.56 -11.74
C THR A 126 12.95 -0.04 -12.34
N THR A 127 12.90 1.14 -12.95
CA THR A 127 14.06 1.80 -13.57
C THR A 127 14.24 3.17 -12.93
N GLN A 128 15.47 3.46 -12.49
CA GLN A 128 15.86 4.77 -11.97
C GLN A 128 17.18 5.18 -12.63
N SER A 129 17.24 6.41 -13.12
CA SER A 129 18.43 6.98 -13.76
C SER A 129 18.86 8.21 -13.01
N TYR A 130 20.17 8.36 -12.80
CA TYR A 130 20.79 9.56 -12.26
C TYR A 130 21.86 10.04 -13.24
N VAL A 131 21.82 11.34 -13.55
CA VAL A 131 22.78 12.01 -14.41
C VAL A 131 23.54 13.00 -13.56
N TYR A 132 24.86 12.95 -13.62
CA TYR A 132 25.73 13.82 -12.87
C TYR A 132 26.73 14.50 -13.81
N SER A 133 26.96 15.80 -13.63
CA SER A 133 27.93 16.56 -14.43
C SER A 133 29.33 16.38 -13.86
N SER A 134 30.31 16.02 -14.69
CA SER A 134 31.70 15.77 -14.28
C SER A 134 32.40 16.97 -13.61
N SER A 135 31.78 18.16 -13.59
CA SER A 135 32.31 19.39 -13.00
C SER A 135 32.24 19.47 -11.46
N GLU A 136 31.54 18.55 -10.80
CA GLU A 136 31.25 18.64 -9.36
C GLU A 136 32.08 17.63 -8.51
N ILE A 137 32.96 16.81 -9.13
CA ILE A 137 33.90 15.86 -8.44
C ILE A 137 35.36 16.37 -8.42
N GLN A 138 35.61 17.64 -8.72
CA GLN A 138 36.98 18.17 -8.68
C GLN A 138 37.47 18.43 -7.25
#